data_AF-A0AAW7JQD9-F1
#
_entry.id   AF-A0AAW7JQD9-F1
#
_cell.length_a   1.000
_cell.length_b   1.000
_cell.length_c   1.000
_cell.angle_alpha   90.00
_cell.angle_beta   90.00
_cell.angle_gamma   90.00
#
_symmetry.space_group_name_H-M   'P 1'
#
loop_
_entity.id
_entity.type
_entity.pdbx_description
1 polymer ?
#
loop_
_entity_poly.entity_id
_entity_poly.type
_entity_poly.pdbx_seq_one_letter_code
_entity_poly.pdbx_strand_id
1 'polypeptide(L)'
;MVPAIYLFDRFDGPLGILPAVASLTHTEELGGEDTIEFDCAAAPEKGSRLLWRDPEDGAWREHVVVRTNEPLTGPAHVYAESSISELLGDFIEEERLSAKTAAEALAAVLAHTRWTAGYVGAGDARHGCLLYHVNALAALRRVEEVWGGEIECSIAVEDGRVAGRTVSLPARRGGWRGARLTRGKGLVSCTRTVLEDEVLTALYGFGRGLPVLDESGEHTGGYTRRLTFGAVNNGVNWVGSDEARLVWGRPDGSGGRAHRFGCVVFAECEDASELKTLTEAELARVSRPRVAYEAEAARVCGCGFVGLGDDVAVCDDARVPPWRFTARCVRRVRELGAGGIVRRLGLGAVERTSWSASADVAARVATVEETAAAAGEAAAAAAGAVSSLEDLSEMEF
;
A
#
# COMPACT_ATOMS: atom_id res chain seq x y z
N MET A 1 25.78 8.54 -12.28
CA MET A 1 25.92 10.01 -12.20
C MET A 1 25.00 10.47 -11.10
N VAL A 2 25.51 11.23 -10.14
CA VAL A 2 24.69 11.84 -9.08
C VAL A 2 23.80 12.90 -9.73
N PRO A 3 22.47 12.87 -9.55
CA PRO A 3 21.60 13.88 -10.13
C PRO A 3 21.84 15.25 -9.48
N ALA A 4 21.56 16.33 -10.21
CA ALA A 4 21.52 17.66 -9.63
C ALA A 4 20.30 17.77 -8.71
N ILE A 5 20.51 18.24 -7.48
CA ILE A 5 19.46 18.47 -6.48
C ILE A 5 19.23 19.97 -6.40
N TYR A 6 18.08 20.43 -6.89
CA TYR A 6 17.66 21.83 -6.80
C TYR A 6 17.00 22.05 -5.44
N LEU A 7 17.52 23.00 -4.68
CA LEU A 7 17.06 23.34 -3.34
C LEU A 7 16.07 24.50 -3.42
N PHE A 8 14.94 24.32 -2.75
CA PHE A 8 13.93 25.33 -2.54
C PHE A 8 13.66 25.50 -1.04
N ASP A 9 13.24 26.69 -0.65
CA ASP A 9 12.68 26.90 0.69
C ASP A 9 11.34 26.15 0.84
N ARG A 10 10.78 26.19 2.05
CA ARG A 10 9.52 25.51 2.36
C ARG A 10 8.29 26.06 1.61
N PHE A 11 8.43 27.21 0.95
CA PHE A 11 7.37 27.93 0.24
C PHE A 11 7.60 27.96 -1.28
N ASP A 12 8.35 26.99 -1.82
CA ASP A 12 8.65 26.85 -3.24
C ASP A 12 9.54 27.99 -3.82
N GLY A 13 10.25 28.74 -2.96
CA GLY A 13 11.23 29.75 -3.34
C GLY A 13 12.60 29.13 -3.68
N PRO A 14 13.20 29.40 -4.85
CA PRO A 14 14.46 28.77 -5.26
C PRO A 14 15.65 29.29 -4.44
N LEU A 15 16.45 28.36 -3.90
CA LEU A 15 17.66 28.65 -3.11
C LEU A 15 18.96 28.26 -3.83
N GLY A 16 18.89 27.42 -4.87
CA GLY A 16 20.04 27.05 -5.71
C GLY A 16 20.18 25.55 -5.90
N ILE A 17 21.42 25.05 -5.97
CA ILE A 17 21.73 23.63 -6.10
C ILE A 17 22.40 23.17 -4.80
N LEU A 18 21.94 22.05 -4.26
CA LEU A 18 22.53 21.38 -3.10
C LEU A 18 23.36 20.17 -3.57
N PRO A 19 24.69 20.29 -3.69
CA PRO A 19 25.52 19.19 -4.15
C PRO A 19 25.63 18.08 -3.09
N ALA A 20 25.38 16.84 -3.49
CA ALA A 20 25.75 15.68 -2.68
C ALA A 20 27.26 15.42 -2.76
N VAL A 21 27.88 15.04 -1.65
CA VAL A 21 29.33 14.88 -1.50
C VAL A 21 29.87 13.67 -2.30
N ALA A 22 29.12 12.57 -2.37
CA ALA A 22 29.58 11.34 -3.01
C ALA A 22 28.48 10.60 -3.77
N SER A 23 27.38 10.29 -3.10
CA SER A 23 26.25 9.58 -3.66
C SER A 23 24.94 10.06 -3.04
N LEU A 24 23.86 9.76 -3.74
CA LEU A 24 22.48 9.90 -3.28
C LEU A 24 21.89 8.51 -3.14
N THR A 25 21.37 8.16 -1.99
CA THR A 25 20.57 6.95 -1.81
C THR A 25 19.10 7.31 -1.98
N HIS A 26 18.40 6.64 -2.89
CA HIS A 26 16.96 6.76 -3.06
C HIS A 26 16.29 5.41 -2.81
N THR A 27 15.41 5.39 -1.81
CA THR A 27 14.65 4.22 -1.39
C THR A 27 13.19 4.43 -1.76
N GLU A 28 12.59 3.44 -2.41
CA GLU A 28 11.18 3.42 -2.78
C GLU A 28 10.55 2.08 -2.44
N GLU A 29 9.31 2.09 -1.94
CA GLU A 29 8.52 0.91 -1.61
C GLU A 29 7.04 1.12 -1.98
N LEU A 30 6.41 0.10 -2.56
CA LEU A 30 5.00 0.14 -2.93
C LEU A 30 4.14 0.31 -1.67
N GLY A 31 3.34 1.38 -1.63
CA GLY A 31 2.54 1.72 -0.46
C GLY A 31 3.35 2.18 0.77
N GLY A 32 4.68 2.23 0.66
CA GLY A 32 5.61 2.51 1.76
C GLY A 32 6.41 3.79 1.52
N GLU A 33 7.71 3.70 1.81
CA GLU A 33 8.65 4.83 1.76
C GLU A 33 8.93 5.29 0.33
N ASP A 34 9.18 6.59 0.20
CA ASP A 34 9.90 7.19 -0.91
C ASP A 34 10.81 8.25 -0.29
N THR A 35 12.10 7.95 -0.13
CA THR A 35 13.05 8.74 0.66
C THR A 35 14.38 8.91 -0.03
N ILE A 36 14.98 10.08 0.11
CA ILE A 36 16.37 10.31 -0.30
C ILE A 36 17.26 10.65 0.88
N GLU A 37 18.47 10.10 0.85
CA GLU A 37 19.50 10.27 1.87
C GLU A 37 20.84 10.55 1.21
N PHE A 38 21.55 11.57 1.69
CA PHE A 38 22.86 11.94 1.18
C PHE A 38 23.61 12.88 2.11
N ASP A 39 24.92 12.93 1.95
CA ASP A 39 25.79 13.87 2.65
C ASP A 39 25.99 15.14 1.82
N CYS A 40 25.98 16.29 2.47
CA CYS A 40 26.16 17.61 1.85
C CYS A 40 27.07 18.50 2.70
N ALA A 41 27.70 19.50 2.07
CA ALA A 41 28.62 20.40 2.77
C ALA A 41 27.91 21.43 3.67
N ALA A 42 26.70 21.83 3.29
CA ALA A 42 25.88 22.78 4.04
C ALA A 42 24.47 22.20 4.17
N ALA A 43 24.01 22.05 5.42
CA ALA A 43 22.71 21.47 5.70
C ALA A 43 21.57 22.39 5.23
N PRO A 44 20.58 21.88 4.49
CA PRO A 44 19.35 22.61 4.24
C PRO A 44 18.49 22.68 5.50
N GLU A 45 17.63 23.69 5.60
CA GLU A 45 16.68 23.78 6.72
C GLU A 45 15.62 22.68 6.67
N LYS A 46 15.13 22.25 7.83
CA LYS A 46 13.95 21.38 7.92
C LYS A 46 12.76 22.02 7.19
N GLY A 47 12.09 21.23 6.35
CA GLY A 47 10.99 21.66 5.49
C GLY A 47 11.42 22.24 4.15
N SER A 48 12.72 22.43 3.91
CA SER A 48 13.22 22.74 2.56
C SER A 48 12.86 21.63 1.58
N ARG A 49 12.69 21.99 0.31
CA ARG A 49 12.27 21.04 -0.74
C ARG A 49 13.41 20.76 -1.69
N LEU A 50 13.54 19.49 -2.06
CA LEU A 50 14.59 18.94 -2.90
C LEU A 50 13.95 18.43 -4.17
N LEU A 51 14.18 19.14 -5.28
CA LEU A 51 13.70 18.77 -6.60
C LEU A 51 14.86 18.18 -7.39
N TRP A 52 14.66 17.02 -8.01
CA TRP A 52 15.69 16.39 -8.83
C TRP A 52 15.06 15.59 -9.97
N ARG A 53 15.81 15.44 -11.05
CA ARG A 53 15.38 14.65 -12.21
C ARG A 53 16.04 13.29 -12.16
N ASP A 54 15.23 12.25 -12.09
CA ASP A 54 15.71 10.88 -11.98
C ASP A 54 16.42 10.48 -13.29
N PRO A 55 17.69 10.02 -13.21
CA PRO A 55 18.46 9.68 -14.40
C PRO A 55 18.03 8.37 -15.08
N GLU A 56 17.22 7.52 -14.44
CA GLU A 56 16.76 6.27 -15.04
C GLU A 56 15.49 6.44 -15.87
N ASP A 57 14.50 7.17 -15.35
CA ASP A 57 13.18 7.34 -15.98
C ASP A 57 12.93 8.78 -16.50
N GLY A 58 13.80 9.73 -16.16
CA GLY A 58 13.68 11.13 -16.57
C GLY A 58 12.59 11.90 -15.86
N ALA A 59 11.91 11.31 -14.88
CA ALA A 59 10.82 11.93 -14.12
C ALA A 59 11.37 12.94 -13.09
N TRP A 60 10.59 13.98 -12.85
CA TRP A 60 10.86 14.90 -11.74
C TRP A 60 10.34 14.30 -10.43
N ARG A 61 11.16 14.39 -9.39
CA ARG A 61 10.87 13.91 -8.05
C ARG A 61 11.11 15.03 -7.06
N GLU A 62 10.24 15.11 -6.07
CA GLU A 62 10.32 16.12 -5.03
C GLU A 62 10.24 15.48 -3.66
N HIS A 63 11.21 15.82 -2.81
CA HIS A 63 11.32 15.38 -1.43
C HIS A 63 11.39 16.58 -0.48
N VAL A 64 10.93 16.43 0.75
CA VAL A 64 10.95 17.44 1.81
C VAL A 64 11.95 17.02 2.88
N VAL A 65 12.86 17.92 3.26
CA VAL A 65 13.85 17.68 4.31
C VAL A 65 13.15 17.51 5.65
N VAL A 66 13.24 16.32 6.22
CA VAL A 66 12.60 15.99 7.52
C VAL A 66 13.62 16.03 8.65
N ARG A 67 14.86 15.60 8.39
CA ARG A 67 15.93 15.52 9.38
C ARG A 67 17.29 15.84 8.75
N THR A 68 18.12 16.56 9.51
CA THR A 68 19.55 16.76 9.25
C THR A 68 20.35 16.28 10.45
N ASN A 69 21.51 15.65 10.20
CA ASN A 69 22.52 15.39 11.23
C ASN A 69 23.75 16.23 10.91
N GLU A 70 24.08 17.17 11.79
CA GLU A 70 25.08 18.21 11.55
C GLU A 70 26.24 18.09 12.56
N PRO A 71 27.26 17.27 12.26
CA PRO A 71 28.41 17.16 13.15
C PRO A 71 29.21 18.48 13.19
N LEU A 72 29.89 18.73 14.31
CA LEU A 72 30.79 19.90 14.47
C LEU A 72 31.86 19.98 13.37
N THR A 73 32.27 18.83 12.83
CA THR A 73 33.22 18.73 11.72
C THR A 73 32.80 17.60 10.79
N GLY A 74 32.87 17.83 9.48
CA GLY A 74 32.48 16.88 8.45
C GLY A 74 31.21 17.30 7.72
N PRO A 75 30.75 16.49 6.74
CA PRO A 75 29.53 16.80 6.01
C PRO A 75 28.28 16.58 6.89
N ALA A 76 27.23 17.32 6.59
CA ALA A 76 25.91 17.11 7.16
C ALA A 76 25.19 16.00 6.39
N HIS A 77 24.47 15.14 7.12
CA HIS A 77 23.64 14.10 6.53
C HIS A 77 22.20 14.57 6.42
N VAL A 78 21.58 14.44 5.24
CA VAL A 78 20.21 14.86 4.95
C VAL A 78 19.33 13.62 4.79
N TYR A 79 18.19 13.60 5.48
CA TYR A 79 17.11 12.65 5.28
C TYR A 79 15.85 13.41 4.85
N ALA A 80 15.33 13.06 3.67
CA ALA A 80 14.15 13.69 3.10
C ALA A 80 13.14 12.64 2.62
N GLU A 81 11.87 12.91 2.88
CA GLU A 81 10.72 12.07 2.50
C GLU A 81 10.05 12.64 1.25
N SER A 82 9.35 11.81 0.47
CA SER A 82 8.57 12.26 -0.67
C SER A 82 7.63 13.39 -0.27
N SER A 83 7.48 14.37 -1.16
CA SER A 83 6.66 15.56 -0.93
C SER A 83 5.21 15.26 -0.53
N ILE A 84 4.69 14.08 -0.85
CA ILE A 84 3.37 13.62 -0.38
C ILE A 84 3.30 13.51 1.16
N SER A 85 4.43 13.44 1.88
CA SER A 85 4.44 13.45 3.35
C SER A 85 3.92 14.75 3.95
N GLU A 86 3.82 15.84 3.17
CA GLU A 86 3.21 17.09 3.64
C GLU A 86 1.72 16.94 3.96
N LEU A 87 1.03 15.97 3.34
CA LEU A 87 -0.38 15.65 3.60
C LEU A 87 -0.62 15.12 5.02
N LEU A 88 0.44 14.82 5.78
CA LEU A 88 0.33 14.57 7.22
C LEU A 88 -0.09 15.82 8.01
N GLY A 89 0.10 17.01 7.44
CA GLY A 89 -0.32 18.29 8.01
C GLY A 89 -1.72 18.74 7.60
N ASP A 90 -2.31 18.14 6.56
CA ASP A 90 -3.67 18.44 6.12
C ASP A 90 -4.66 17.55 6.88
N PHE A 91 -5.57 18.14 7.66
CA PHE A 91 -6.46 17.41 8.56
C PHE A 91 -7.91 17.42 8.06
N ILE A 92 -8.54 16.25 8.09
CA ILE A 92 -9.94 16.03 7.72
C ILE A 92 -10.71 15.76 9.00
N GLU A 93 -11.56 16.71 9.40
CA GLU A 93 -12.44 16.56 10.56
C GLU A 93 -13.46 15.45 10.31
N GLU A 94 -14.24 15.57 9.24
CA GLU A 94 -15.18 14.55 8.78
C GLU A 94 -15.37 14.66 7.27
N GLU A 95 -15.30 13.53 6.56
CA GLU A 95 -15.68 13.40 5.15
C GLU A 95 -16.45 12.08 4.98
N ARG A 96 -17.75 12.18 4.70
CA ARG A 96 -18.61 11.03 4.47
C ARG A 96 -18.67 10.72 2.97
N LEU A 97 -17.96 9.68 2.56
CA LEU A 97 -18.01 9.16 1.21
C LEU A 97 -19.14 8.13 1.12
N SER A 98 -20.17 8.40 0.31
CA SER A 98 -21.32 7.53 0.11
C SER A 98 -21.56 7.28 -1.38
N ALA A 99 -21.55 6.01 -1.77
CA ALA A 99 -21.73 5.56 -3.15
C ALA A 99 -20.82 6.32 -4.14
N LYS A 100 -19.55 6.51 -3.79
CA LYS A 100 -18.55 7.24 -4.59
C LYS A 100 -17.71 6.28 -5.42
N THR A 101 -17.34 6.69 -6.64
CA THR A 101 -16.28 6.01 -7.40
C THR A 101 -14.91 6.33 -6.81
N ALA A 102 -13.88 5.58 -7.20
CA ALA A 102 -12.50 5.82 -6.76
C ALA A 102 -12.01 7.23 -7.13
N ALA A 103 -12.43 7.75 -8.29
CA ALA A 103 -12.08 9.10 -8.73
C ALA A 103 -12.77 10.18 -7.89
N GLU A 104 -14.04 9.98 -7.55
CA GLU A 104 -14.78 10.90 -6.67
C GLU A 104 -14.20 10.88 -5.25
N ALA A 105 -13.82 9.71 -4.73
CA ALA A 105 -13.20 9.56 -3.41
C ALA A 105 -11.81 10.21 -3.35
N LEU A 106 -10.96 9.96 -4.36
CA LEU A 106 -9.64 10.60 -4.46
C LEU A 106 -9.76 12.12 -4.53
N ALA A 107 -10.68 12.63 -5.35
CA ALA A 107 -10.91 14.07 -5.48
C ALA A 107 -11.41 14.71 -4.16
N ALA A 108 -12.29 14.02 -3.42
CA ALA A 108 -12.79 14.50 -2.13
C ALA A 108 -11.66 14.63 -1.10
N VAL A 109 -10.78 13.64 -0.98
CA VAL A 109 -9.62 13.71 -0.07
C VAL A 109 -8.67 14.84 -0.47
N LEU A 110 -8.34 14.95 -1.76
CA LEU A 110 -7.38 15.93 -2.25
C LEU A 110 -7.90 17.38 -2.20
N ALA A 111 -9.21 17.60 -2.13
CA ALA A 111 -9.81 18.93 -1.97
C ALA A 111 -9.39 19.62 -0.66
N HIS A 112 -8.93 18.86 0.34
CA HIS A 112 -8.37 19.37 1.60
C HIS A 112 -6.89 19.73 1.49
N THR A 113 -6.28 19.57 0.32
CA THR A 113 -4.83 19.70 0.10
C THR A 113 -4.54 20.61 -1.09
N ARG A 114 -3.26 20.93 -1.31
CA ARG A 114 -2.81 21.59 -2.55
C ARG A 114 -2.51 20.64 -3.72
N TRP A 115 -2.67 19.34 -3.51
CA TRP A 115 -2.43 18.32 -4.53
C TRP A 115 -3.65 18.13 -5.42
N THR A 116 -3.41 17.70 -6.65
CA THR A 116 -4.47 17.50 -7.64
C THR A 116 -4.65 16.01 -7.94
N ALA A 117 -5.89 15.61 -8.23
CA ALA A 117 -6.19 14.25 -8.66
C ALA A 117 -5.69 14.05 -10.11
N GLY A 118 -5.00 12.93 -10.33
CA GLY A 118 -4.53 12.51 -11.65
C GLY A 118 -5.34 11.35 -12.21
N TYR A 119 -4.63 10.43 -12.88
CA TYR A 119 -5.24 9.26 -13.48
C TYR A 119 -5.78 8.31 -12.40
N VAL A 120 -7.00 7.81 -12.59
CA VAL A 120 -7.60 6.78 -11.74
C VAL A 120 -7.91 5.58 -12.62
N GLY A 121 -7.26 4.46 -12.31
CA GLY A 121 -7.41 3.20 -13.05
C GLY A 121 -8.34 2.20 -12.37
N ALA A 122 -8.83 2.49 -11.17
CA ALA A 122 -9.90 1.73 -10.55
C ALA A 122 -11.21 1.92 -11.35
N GLY A 123 -12.02 0.86 -11.45
CA GLY A 123 -13.26 0.87 -12.23
C GLY A 123 -14.37 1.73 -11.61
N ASP A 124 -15.56 1.69 -12.22
CA ASP A 124 -16.72 2.50 -11.81
C ASP A 124 -17.49 1.94 -10.58
N ALA A 125 -16.89 0.99 -9.86
CA ALA A 125 -17.45 0.44 -8.64
C ALA A 125 -17.62 1.56 -7.60
N ARG A 126 -18.80 1.58 -6.97
CA ARG A 126 -19.17 2.61 -5.98
C ARG A 126 -19.11 2.01 -4.59
N HIS A 127 -18.36 2.66 -3.71
CA HIS A 127 -18.20 2.27 -2.32
C HIS A 127 -18.47 3.46 -1.40
N GLY A 128 -18.49 3.22 -0.09
CA GLY A 128 -18.56 4.27 0.90
C GLY A 128 -17.58 4.01 2.05
N CYS A 129 -17.13 5.09 2.67
CA CYS A 129 -16.42 5.05 3.93
C CYS A 129 -16.58 6.38 4.67
N LEU A 130 -16.35 6.35 5.98
CA LEU A 130 -16.25 7.55 6.79
C LEU A 130 -14.76 7.83 7.03
N LEU A 131 -14.32 9.03 6.68
CA LEU A 131 -13.04 9.57 7.09
C LEU A 131 -13.32 10.52 8.25
N TYR A 132 -12.76 10.25 9.42
CA TYR A 132 -13.06 11.01 10.62
C TYR A 132 -11.82 11.21 11.46
N HIS A 133 -11.47 12.47 11.74
CA HIS A 133 -10.28 12.86 12.49
C HIS A 133 -8.98 12.22 11.97
N VAL A 134 -8.77 12.29 10.66
CA VAL A 134 -7.60 11.71 9.98
C VAL A 134 -6.87 12.78 9.17
N ASN A 135 -5.56 12.60 8.96
CA ASN A 135 -4.84 13.42 8.00
C ASN A 135 -5.10 12.94 6.56
N ALA A 136 -4.87 13.81 5.57
CA ALA A 136 -5.13 13.50 4.17
C ALA A 136 -4.29 12.32 3.65
N LEU A 137 -3.07 12.10 4.16
CA LEU A 137 -2.26 10.94 3.76
C LEU A 137 -2.88 9.62 4.24
N ALA A 138 -3.36 9.56 5.48
CA ALA A 138 -4.09 8.42 6.01
C ALA A 138 -5.41 8.20 5.25
N ALA A 139 -6.14 9.28 4.96
CA ALA A 139 -7.34 9.21 4.14
C ALA A 139 -7.07 8.65 2.72
N LEU A 140 -5.95 9.04 2.09
CA LEU A 140 -5.52 8.46 0.82
C LEU A 140 -5.24 6.95 0.93
N ARG A 141 -4.60 6.49 2.02
CA ARG A 141 -4.40 5.04 2.26
C ARG A 141 -5.73 4.32 2.43
N ARG A 142 -6.69 4.93 3.12
CA ARG A 142 -8.05 4.40 3.23
C ARG A 142 -8.75 4.33 1.87
N VAL A 143 -8.50 5.28 0.97
CA VAL A 143 -9.01 5.21 -0.41
C VAL A 143 -8.43 4.02 -1.15
N GLU A 144 -7.13 3.76 -1.05
CA GLU A 144 -6.51 2.57 -1.66
C GLU A 144 -7.07 1.26 -1.11
N GLU A 145 -7.41 1.21 0.17
CA GLU A 145 -7.97 0.03 0.82
C GLU A 145 -9.40 -0.26 0.35
N VAL A 146 -10.25 0.77 0.30
CA VAL A 146 -11.68 0.63 -0.01
C VAL A 146 -11.94 0.49 -1.51
N TRP A 147 -11.25 1.25 -2.35
CA TRP A 147 -11.45 1.25 -3.80
C TRP A 147 -10.39 0.44 -4.58
N GLY A 148 -9.34 -0.02 -3.91
CA GLY A 148 -8.19 -0.62 -4.58
C GLY A 148 -7.33 0.41 -5.31
N GLY A 149 -6.37 -0.08 -6.10
CA GLY A 149 -5.43 0.77 -6.85
C GLY A 149 -4.30 1.32 -5.99
N GLU A 150 -3.22 1.73 -6.63
CA GLU A 150 -1.93 2.00 -6.00
C GLU A 150 -1.48 3.44 -6.25
N ILE A 151 -1.32 4.20 -5.18
CA ILE A 151 -0.97 5.61 -5.24
C ILE A 151 0.38 5.82 -5.94
N GLU A 152 0.35 6.76 -6.88
CA GLU A 152 1.49 7.24 -7.63
C GLU A 152 1.51 8.77 -7.64
N CYS A 153 2.63 9.35 -7.24
CA CYS A 153 2.84 10.80 -7.28
C CYS A 153 3.57 11.20 -8.55
N SER A 154 3.22 12.36 -9.10
CA SER A 154 3.99 13.00 -10.18
C SER A 154 4.15 14.49 -9.94
N ILE A 155 5.32 14.99 -10.29
CA ILE A 155 5.72 16.39 -10.13
C ILE A 155 5.89 17.00 -11.53
N ALA A 156 5.12 18.04 -11.82
CA ALA A 156 5.27 18.84 -13.02
C ALA A 156 6.22 20.00 -12.73
N VAL A 157 7.15 20.25 -13.66
CA VAL A 157 8.14 21.33 -13.55
C VAL A 157 8.05 22.21 -14.78
N GLU A 158 7.83 23.51 -14.57
CA GLU A 158 7.77 24.54 -15.60
C GLU A 158 8.64 25.72 -15.16
N ASP A 159 9.37 26.32 -16.10
CA ASP A 159 10.28 27.45 -15.84
C ASP A 159 11.25 27.24 -14.65
N GLY A 160 11.70 26.00 -14.48
CA GLY A 160 12.62 25.61 -13.41
C GLY A 160 12.01 25.58 -12.01
N ARG A 161 10.68 25.55 -11.90
CA ARG A 161 9.92 25.50 -10.63
C ARG A 161 8.88 24.39 -10.66
N VAL A 162 8.47 23.94 -9.48
CA VAL A 162 7.35 23.01 -9.36
C VAL A 162 6.06 23.72 -9.75
N ALA A 163 5.42 23.25 -10.82
CA ALA A 163 4.18 23.80 -11.36
C ALA A 163 2.94 23.03 -10.91
N GLY A 164 3.11 21.76 -10.53
CA GLY A 164 2.00 20.92 -10.11
C GLY A 164 2.44 19.66 -9.37
N ARG A 165 1.58 19.23 -8.44
CA ARG A 165 1.73 17.99 -7.68
C ARG A 165 0.46 17.19 -7.86
N THR A 166 0.60 15.97 -8.36
CA THR A 166 -0.53 15.14 -8.75
C THR A 166 -0.45 13.79 -8.05
N VAL A 167 -1.56 13.35 -7.45
CA VAL A 167 -1.75 11.99 -6.96
C VAL A 167 -2.64 11.23 -7.94
N SER A 168 -2.13 10.14 -8.50
CA SER A 168 -2.87 9.19 -9.33
C SER A 168 -3.12 7.89 -8.58
N LEU A 169 -4.17 7.16 -8.97
CA LEU A 169 -4.57 5.87 -8.41
C LEU A 169 -4.75 4.83 -9.53
N PRO A 170 -3.69 4.43 -10.25
CA PRO A 170 -3.76 3.32 -11.18
C PRO A 170 -4.20 2.03 -10.48
N ALA A 171 -4.93 1.14 -11.16
CA ALA A 171 -5.30 -0.17 -10.60
C ALA A 171 -4.06 -0.98 -10.16
N ARG A 172 -2.94 -0.79 -10.86
CA ARG A 172 -1.65 -1.41 -10.58
C ARG A 172 -0.53 -0.53 -11.15
N ARG A 173 0.49 -0.23 -10.34
CA ARG A 173 1.72 0.43 -10.77
C ARG A 173 2.69 -0.55 -11.41
N GLY A 174 3.43 -0.05 -12.39
CA GLY A 174 4.43 -0.82 -13.12
C GLY A 174 3.85 -1.93 -14.00
N GLY A 175 4.72 -2.54 -14.79
CA GLY A 175 4.33 -3.61 -15.71
C GLY A 175 5.52 -4.42 -16.21
N TRP A 176 5.27 -5.29 -17.18
CA TRP A 176 6.33 -6.07 -17.80
C TRP A 176 7.16 -5.22 -18.78
N ARG A 177 8.42 -4.99 -18.42
CA ARG A 177 9.39 -4.25 -19.26
C ARG A 177 10.47 -5.14 -19.88
N GLY A 178 10.36 -6.46 -19.75
CA GLY A 178 11.41 -7.40 -20.15
C GLY A 178 12.47 -7.63 -19.07
N ALA A 179 12.30 -7.08 -17.87
CA ALA A 179 13.25 -7.18 -16.78
C ALA A 179 13.52 -8.64 -16.39
N ARG A 180 14.79 -9.05 -16.44
CA ARG A 180 15.21 -10.40 -16.08
C ARG A 180 16.44 -10.38 -15.19
N LEU A 181 16.33 -11.11 -14.08
CA LEU A 181 17.44 -11.47 -13.21
C LEU A 181 17.79 -12.94 -13.44
N THR A 182 19.03 -13.20 -13.83
CA THR A 182 19.51 -14.56 -14.07
C THR A 182 20.83 -14.77 -13.33
N ARG A 183 20.96 -15.92 -12.65
CA ARG A 183 22.20 -16.29 -11.97
C ARG A 183 23.38 -16.19 -12.93
N GLY A 184 24.46 -15.52 -12.51
CA GLY A 184 25.65 -15.30 -13.34
C GLY A 184 25.49 -14.24 -14.45
N LYS A 185 24.33 -13.57 -14.55
CA LYS A 185 24.07 -12.47 -15.50
C LYS A 185 23.51 -11.23 -14.79
N GLY A 186 24.24 -10.73 -13.80
CA GLY A 186 23.93 -9.50 -13.07
C GLY A 186 23.15 -9.67 -11.77
N LEU A 187 22.62 -10.87 -11.49
CA LEU A 187 22.10 -11.24 -10.17
C LEU A 187 23.29 -11.53 -9.23
N VAL A 188 23.45 -10.69 -8.21
CA VAL A 188 24.52 -10.80 -7.19
C VAL A 188 24.09 -11.79 -6.11
N SER A 189 22.89 -11.60 -5.56
CA SER A 189 22.30 -12.46 -4.55
C SER A 189 20.79 -12.56 -4.76
N CYS A 190 20.19 -13.68 -4.35
CA CYS A 190 18.75 -13.83 -4.27
C CYS A 190 18.39 -14.71 -3.08
N THR A 191 17.68 -14.13 -2.12
CA THR A 191 17.12 -14.84 -0.98
C THR A 191 15.64 -15.09 -1.24
N ARG A 192 15.18 -16.34 -1.12
CA ARG A 192 13.76 -16.68 -1.11
C ARG A 192 13.35 -17.04 0.30
N THR A 193 12.40 -16.29 0.83
CA THR A 193 11.76 -16.54 2.12
C THR A 193 10.38 -17.12 1.86
N VAL A 194 10.12 -18.33 2.34
CA VAL A 194 8.75 -18.83 2.48
C VAL A 194 8.18 -18.17 3.73
N LEU A 195 7.08 -17.44 3.59
CA LEU A 195 6.48 -16.74 4.70
C LEU A 195 5.80 -17.74 5.66
N GLU A 196 5.60 -17.30 6.89
CA GLU A 196 5.02 -18.09 7.98
C GLU A 196 3.49 -18.25 7.88
N ASP A 197 2.86 -17.60 6.89
CA ASP A 197 1.44 -17.72 6.61
C ASP A 197 1.01 -19.18 6.41
N GLU A 198 -0.11 -19.53 7.01
CA GLU A 198 -0.73 -20.84 6.83
C GLU A 198 -1.26 -21.01 5.40
N VAL A 199 -1.04 -22.20 4.82
CA VAL A 199 -1.61 -22.55 3.52
C VAL A 199 -3.02 -23.09 3.73
N LEU A 200 -4.02 -22.27 3.43
CA LEU A 200 -5.42 -22.62 3.63
C LEU A 200 -5.93 -23.46 2.46
N THR A 201 -6.54 -24.61 2.77
CA THR A 201 -7.07 -25.52 1.74
C THR A 201 -8.60 -25.51 1.69
N ALA A 202 -9.25 -24.77 2.59
CA ALA A 202 -10.65 -24.41 2.56
C ALA A 202 -10.90 -23.04 3.20
N LEU A 203 -11.90 -22.30 2.71
CA LEU A 203 -12.18 -20.94 3.14
C LEU A 203 -13.68 -20.72 3.35
N TYR A 204 -14.04 -20.19 4.52
CA TYR A 204 -15.36 -19.61 4.78
C TYR A 204 -15.39 -18.17 4.28
N GLY A 205 -16.46 -17.77 3.58
CA GLY A 205 -16.65 -16.38 3.15
C GLY A 205 -17.89 -15.77 3.80
N PHE A 206 -17.73 -14.54 4.29
CA PHE A 206 -18.80 -13.77 4.92
C PHE A 206 -18.97 -12.43 4.21
N GLY A 207 -20.20 -12.10 3.82
CA GLY A 207 -20.51 -10.81 3.19
C GLY A 207 -20.85 -9.71 4.21
N ARG A 208 -21.64 -8.75 3.75
CA ARG A 208 -22.18 -7.65 4.56
C ARG A 208 -22.90 -8.16 5.81
N GLY A 209 -22.78 -7.42 6.91
CA GLY A 209 -23.60 -7.65 8.10
C GLY A 209 -25.05 -7.30 7.78
N LEU A 210 -25.98 -8.22 8.01
CA LEU A 210 -27.40 -7.97 7.77
C LEU A 210 -27.96 -7.12 8.92
N PRO A 211 -28.61 -5.98 8.68
CA PRO A 211 -29.16 -5.16 9.76
C PRO A 211 -30.23 -5.92 10.56
N VAL A 212 -30.32 -5.67 11.86
CA VAL A 212 -31.48 -6.08 12.67
C VAL A 212 -32.59 -5.08 12.37
N LEU A 213 -33.68 -5.61 11.80
CA LEU A 213 -34.89 -4.86 11.55
C LEU A 213 -35.91 -5.20 12.64
N ASP A 214 -36.68 -4.22 13.09
CA ASP A 214 -37.84 -4.47 13.96
C ASP A 214 -39.02 -5.06 13.16
N GLU A 215 -40.14 -5.31 13.85
CA GLU A 215 -41.37 -5.85 13.26
C GLU A 215 -42.01 -4.92 12.21
N SER A 216 -41.57 -3.66 12.13
CA SER A 216 -42.01 -2.67 11.14
C SER A 216 -41.05 -2.52 9.96
N GLY A 217 -39.89 -3.18 9.99
CA GLY A 217 -38.85 -3.08 8.97
C GLY A 217 -37.86 -1.93 9.18
N GLU A 218 -37.90 -1.27 10.34
CA GLU A 218 -37.01 -0.16 10.72
C GLU A 218 -35.73 -0.66 11.41
N HIS A 219 -34.64 0.10 11.27
CA HIS A 219 -33.29 -0.32 11.67
C HIS A 219 -33.08 -0.12 13.18
N THR A 220 -32.95 -1.20 13.96
CA THR A 220 -32.83 -1.13 15.44
C THR A 220 -31.40 -0.90 15.96
N GLY A 221 -30.45 -0.59 15.07
CA GLY A 221 -29.06 -0.30 15.45
C GLY A 221 -28.18 -1.54 15.72
N GLY A 222 -28.71 -2.76 15.62
CA GLY A 222 -27.94 -4.02 15.69
C GLY A 222 -27.65 -4.62 14.32
N TYR A 223 -26.63 -5.49 14.20
CA TYR A 223 -26.40 -6.34 13.02
C TYR A 223 -26.67 -7.83 13.38
N THR A 224 -27.45 -8.53 12.55
CA THR A 224 -27.64 -9.99 12.59
C THR A 224 -26.45 -10.76 11.98
N ARG A 225 -26.59 -12.08 11.80
CA ARG A 225 -25.60 -12.96 11.17
C ARG A 225 -25.19 -12.41 9.79
N ARG A 226 -23.89 -12.41 9.49
CA ARG A 226 -23.34 -11.99 8.17
C ARG A 226 -23.91 -12.83 7.04
N LEU A 227 -24.01 -12.23 5.84
CA LEU A 227 -24.34 -12.96 4.62
C LEU A 227 -23.40 -14.16 4.43
N THR A 228 -23.97 -15.32 4.12
CA THR A 228 -23.22 -16.54 3.72
C THR A 228 -23.78 -17.09 2.41
N PHE A 229 -23.04 -17.99 1.78
CA PHE A 229 -23.40 -18.54 0.46
C PHE A 229 -23.84 -20.01 0.48
N GLY A 230 -24.12 -20.59 1.65
CA GLY A 230 -24.52 -22.00 1.76
C GLY A 230 -25.78 -22.34 0.94
N ALA A 231 -26.73 -21.42 0.84
CA ALA A 231 -27.94 -21.60 0.03
C ALA A 231 -27.63 -21.86 -1.46
N VAL A 232 -26.57 -21.24 -1.99
CA VAL A 232 -26.12 -21.41 -3.39
C VAL A 232 -24.99 -22.44 -3.52
N ASN A 233 -24.63 -23.12 -2.43
CA ASN A 233 -23.52 -24.06 -2.36
C ASN A 233 -23.88 -25.32 -1.57
N ASN A 234 -25.03 -25.92 -1.87
CA ASN A 234 -25.49 -27.20 -1.31
C ASN A 234 -25.51 -27.27 0.23
N GLY A 235 -25.83 -26.15 0.89
CA GLY A 235 -25.86 -26.02 2.35
C GLY A 235 -24.49 -25.76 3.00
N VAL A 236 -23.43 -25.57 2.21
CA VAL A 236 -22.04 -25.44 2.72
C VAL A 236 -21.54 -24.00 2.58
N ASN A 237 -21.16 -23.36 3.70
CA ASN A 237 -20.69 -21.97 3.73
C ASN A 237 -19.18 -21.80 3.46
N TRP A 238 -18.53 -22.79 2.87
CA TRP A 238 -17.11 -22.77 2.54
C TRP A 238 -16.84 -23.39 1.17
N VAL A 239 -15.72 -23.01 0.58
CA VAL A 239 -15.17 -23.61 -0.65
C VAL A 239 -13.80 -24.22 -0.35
N GLY A 240 -13.42 -25.29 -1.03
CA GLY A 240 -12.17 -26.01 -0.75
C GLY A 240 -11.47 -26.51 -2.00
N SER A 241 -10.15 -26.68 -1.88
CA SER A 241 -9.30 -27.24 -2.93
C SER A 241 -8.76 -28.59 -2.48
N ASP A 242 -9.22 -29.65 -3.15
CA ASP A 242 -8.75 -31.00 -2.88
C ASP A 242 -7.30 -31.21 -3.29
N GLU A 243 -6.88 -30.60 -4.40
CA GLU A 243 -5.47 -30.59 -4.82
C GLU A 243 -4.58 -29.98 -3.73
N ALA A 244 -4.97 -28.84 -3.18
CA ALA A 244 -4.23 -28.21 -2.08
C ALA A 244 -4.32 -29.04 -0.79
N ARG A 245 -5.46 -29.65 -0.48
CA ARG A 245 -5.62 -30.54 0.68
C ARG A 245 -4.69 -31.75 0.61
N LEU A 246 -4.50 -32.35 -0.56
CA LEU A 246 -3.62 -33.50 -0.72
C LEU A 246 -2.14 -33.17 -0.49
N VAL A 247 -1.74 -31.92 -0.73
CA VAL A 247 -0.35 -31.45 -0.54
C VAL A 247 -0.13 -30.81 0.83
N TRP A 248 -1.03 -29.92 1.26
CA TRP A 248 -0.87 -29.03 2.42
C TRP A 248 -1.82 -29.35 3.58
N GLY A 249 -2.76 -30.29 3.39
CA GLY A 249 -3.72 -30.70 4.41
C GLY A 249 -3.06 -31.30 5.65
N ARG A 250 -3.79 -31.24 6.77
CA ARG A 250 -3.34 -31.84 8.04
C ARG A 250 -3.70 -33.33 8.09
N PRO A 251 -2.91 -34.20 8.74
CA PRO A 251 -3.34 -35.57 9.00
C PRO A 251 -4.70 -35.57 9.69
N ASP A 252 -5.64 -36.38 9.20
CA ASP A 252 -6.98 -36.51 9.80
C ASP A 252 -7.07 -37.54 10.93
N GLY A 253 -5.95 -38.21 11.25
CA GLY A 253 -5.88 -39.25 12.27
C GLY A 253 -6.35 -40.65 11.83
N SER A 254 -6.87 -40.78 10.61
CA SER A 254 -7.35 -42.03 10.00
C SER A 254 -6.61 -42.42 8.71
N GLY A 255 -5.48 -41.76 8.45
CA GLY A 255 -4.62 -42.01 7.29
C GLY A 255 -4.95 -41.16 6.07
N GLY A 256 -5.94 -40.27 6.15
CA GLY A 256 -6.24 -39.27 5.14
C GLY A 256 -5.72 -37.88 5.50
N ARG A 257 -6.18 -36.89 4.73
CA ARG A 257 -5.83 -35.46 4.92
C ARG A 257 -7.09 -34.63 5.12
N ALA A 258 -7.15 -33.89 6.22
CA ALA A 258 -8.16 -32.89 6.52
C ALA A 258 -7.78 -31.52 5.93
N HIS A 259 -8.81 -30.72 5.63
CA HIS A 259 -8.62 -29.33 5.21
C HIS A 259 -8.00 -28.45 6.31
N ARG A 260 -7.26 -27.43 5.89
CA ARG A 260 -6.89 -26.28 6.73
C ARG A 260 -7.88 -25.16 6.43
N PHE A 261 -8.74 -24.85 7.38
CA PHE A 261 -9.77 -23.82 7.24
C PHE A 261 -9.25 -22.45 7.63
N GLY A 262 -9.66 -21.43 6.88
CA GLY A 262 -9.66 -20.04 7.33
C GLY A 262 -10.96 -19.34 6.96
N CYS A 263 -11.01 -18.03 7.17
CA CYS A 263 -12.16 -17.21 6.79
C CYS A 263 -11.74 -15.89 6.14
N VAL A 264 -12.64 -15.32 5.34
CA VAL A 264 -12.51 -14.01 4.72
C VAL A 264 -13.83 -13.25 4.83
N VAL A 265 -13.74 -11.93 4.94
CA VAL A 265 -14.90 -11.03 5.04
C VAL A 265 -14.89 -10.05 3.88
N PHE A 266 -15.98 -10.01 3.13
CA PHE A 266 -16.26 -9.06 2.06
C PHE A 266 -17.39 -8.14 2.52
N ALA A 267 -17.04 -7.09 3.28
CA ALA A 267 -18.01 -6.25 4.00
C ALA A 267 -19.05 -5.57 3.09
N GLU A 268 -18.71 -5.34 1.83
CA GLU A 268 -19.57 -4.70 0.83
C GLU A 268 -20.39 -5.70 0.00
N CYS A 269 -20.14 -7.01 0.12
CA CYS A 269 -20.82 -8.01 -0.69
C CYS A 269 -22.21 -8.33 -0.14
N GLU A 270 -23.24 -8.09 -0.95
CA GLU A 270 -24.65 -8.30 -0.59
C GLU A 270 -25.29 -9.49 -1.30
N ASP A 271 -24.66 -10.02 -2.36
CA ASP A 271 -25.14 -11.19 -3.10
C ASP A 271 -24.40 -12.49 -2.72
N ALA A 272 -25.15 -13.58 -2.52
CA ALA A 272 -24.59 -14.87 -2.11
C ALA A 272 -23.78 -15.56 -3.22
N SER A 273 -24.13 -15.36 -4.49
CA SER A 273 -23.40 -15.98 -5.61
C SER A 273 -22.08 -15.25 -5.85
N GLU A 274 -22.11 -13.92 -5.82
CA GLU A 274 -20.92 -13.06 -5.82
C GLU A 274 -20.00 -13.42 -4.66
N LEU A 275 -20.54 -13.55 -3.45
CA LEU A 275 -19.76 -13.92 -2.26
C LEU A 275 -19.02 -15.26 -2.45
N LYS A 276 -19.68 -16.26 -3.05
CA LYS A 276 -19.05 -17.54 -3.38
C LYS A 276 -17.90 -17.35 -4.36
N THR A 277 -18.11 -16.60 -5.44
CA THR A 277 -17.07 -16.33 -6.45
C THR A 277 -15.87 -15.58 -5.85
N LEU A 278 -16.10 -14.56 -5.01
CA LEU A 278 -15.05 -13.84 -4.30
C LEU A 278 -14.26 -14.77 -3.36
N THR A 279 -14.95 -15.66 -2.65
CA THR A 279 -14.32 -16.64 -1.76
C THR A 279 -13.49 -17.68 -2.52
N GLU A 280 -13.94 -18.11 -3.71
CA GLU A 280 -13.18 -19.03 -4.58
C GLU A 280 -11.90 -18.38 -5.14
N ALA A 281 -12.00 -17.12 -5.57
CA ALA A 281 -10.85 -16.34 -6.02
C ALA A 281 -9.82 -16.19 -4.89
N GLU A 282 -10.29 -15.90 -3.68
CA GLU A 282 -9.43 -15.80 -2.50
C GLU A 282 -8.80 -17.15 -2.11
N LEU A 283 -9.56 -18.24 -2.14
CA LEU A 283 -9.02 -19.58 -1.88
C LEU A 283 -7.91 -19.95 -2.88
N ALA A 284 -8.08 -19.63 -4.16
CA ALA A 284 -7.06 -19.90 -5.18
C ALA A 284 -5.73 -19.18 -4.86
N ARG A 285 -5.80 -18.05 -4.16
CA ARG A 285 -4.67 -17.23 -3.74
C ARG A 285 -4.01 -17.77 -2.46
N VAL A 286 -4.79 -18.12 -1.43
CA VAL A 286 -4.27 -18.59 -0.11
C VAL A 286 -3.91 -20.08 -0.06
N SER A 287 -4.26 -20.85 -1.10
CA SER A 287 -4.00 -22.30 -1.19
C SER A 287 -2.58 -22.66 -1.64
N ARG A 288 -1.64 -21.70 -1.58
CA ARG A 288 -0.23 -21.86 -1.92
C ARG A 288 0.65 -21.15 -0.89
N PRO A 289 1.88 -21.64 -0.61
CA PRO A 289 2.80 -20.91 0.27
C PRO A 289 3.08 -19.51 -0.27
N ARG A 290 2.96 -18.50 0.60
CA ARG A 290 3.40 -17.14 0.27
C ARG A 290 4.93 -17.10 0.29
N VAL A 291 5.50 -16.39 -0.68
CA VAL A 291 6.95 -16.30 -0.87
C VAL A 291 7.36 -14.84 -1.10
N ALA A 292 8.41 -14.43 -0.41
CA ALA A 292 9.11 -13.17 -0.64
C ALA A 292 10.49 -13.46 -1.23
N TYR A 293 10.96 -12.57 -2.09
CA TYR A 293 12.29 -12.62 -2.65
C TYR A 293 13.00 -11.30 -2.41
N GLU A 294 14.27 -11.37 -2.04
CA GLU A 294 15.15 -10.22 -2.01
C GLU A 294 16.29 -10.47 -2.97
N ALA A 295 16.50 -9.56 -3.91
CA ALA A 295 17.50 -9.73 -4.96
C ALA A 295 18.40 -8.49 -5.06
N GLU A 296 19.70 -8.70 -4.96
CA GLU A 296 20.68 -7.68 -5.28
C GLU A 296 21.12 -7.84 -6.74
N ALA A 297 21.06 -6.74 -7.50
CA ALA A 297 21.40 -6.77 -8.91
C ALA A 297 22.23 -5.55 -9.30
N ALA A 298 23.48 -5.79 -9.70
CA ALA A 298 24.31 -4.74 -10.29
C ALA A 298 23.80 -4.32 -11.67
N ARG A 299 23.18 -5.25 -12.41
CA ARG A 299 22.60 -5.02 -13.73
C ARG A 299 21.35 -5.87 -13.91
N VAL A 300 20.32 -5.28 -14.50
CA VAL A 300 19.12 -6.00 -14.94
C VAL A 300 19.22 -6.23 -16.44
N CYS A 301 18.90 -7.45 -16.89
CA CYS A 301 18.87 -7.78 -18.32
C CYS A 301 17.51 -7.47 -18.92
N GLY A 302 17.47 -7.11 -20.21
CA GLY A 302 16.23 -6.97 -20.98
C GLY A 302 15.51 -5.63 -20.86
N CYS A 303 15.87 -4.77 -19.89
CA CYS A 303 15.38 -3.41 -19.76
C CYS A 303 16.51 -2.43 -19.36
N GLY A 304 16.25 -1.13 -19.48
CA GLY A 304 17.19 -0.08 -19.02
C GLY A 304 17.24 0.05 -17.50
N PHE A 305 16.08 -0.06 -16.84
CA PHE A 305 15.93 -0.03 -15.39
C PHE A 305 14.68 -0.83 -14.96
N VAL A 306 14.54 -1.08 -13.66
CA VAL A 306 13.34 -1.67 -13.05
C VAL A 306 12.63 -0.59 -12.25
N GLY A 307 11.43 -0.26 -12.69
CA GLY A 307 10.51 0.63 -11.99
C GLY A 307 9.92 -0.03 -10.75
N LEU A 308 9.54 0.79 -9.76
CA LEU A 308 8.71 0.32 -8.67
C LEU A 308 7.38 -0.23 -9.23
N GLY A 309 6.98 -1.42 -8.82
CA GLY A 309 5.81 -2.13 -9.31
C GLY A 309 6.01 -2.93 -10.60
N ASP A 310 7.17 -2.85 -11.26
CA ASP A 310 7.42 -3.61 -12.49
C ASP A 310 7.52 -5.13 -12.24
N ASP A 311 7.17 -5.89 -13.27
CA ASP A 311 7.34 -7.34 -13.31
C ASP A 311 8.78 -7.71 -13.68
N VAL A 312 9.37 -8.60 -12.89
CA VAL A 312 10.75 -9.07 -13.00
C VAL A 312 10.76 -10.59 -13.06
N ALA A 313 11.30 -11.12 -14.15
CA ALA A 313 11.51 -12.56 -14.28
C ALA A 313 12.79 -12.97 -13.55
N VAL A 314 12.69 -13.92 -12.62
CA VAL A 314 13.82 -14.50 -11.92
C VAL A 314 14.06 -15.91 -12.44
N CYS A 315 15.29 -16.17 -12.89
CA CYS A 315 15.71 -17.46 -13.43
C CYS A 315 16.99 -17.95 -12.73
N ASP A 316 16.89 -19.07 -12.01
CA ASP A 316 18.02 -19.83 -11.50
C ASP A 316 17.89 -21.30 -11.94
N ASP A 317 18.52 -21.62 -13.07
CA ASP A 317 18.56 -22.96 -13.64
C ASP A 317 19.58 -23.88 -12.96
N ALA A 318 20.46 -23.35 -12.12
CA ALA A 318 21.47 -24.15 -11.43
C ALA A 318 20.92 -24.85 -10.17
N ARG A 319 19.71 -24.47 -9.74
CA ARG A 319 19.01 -25.08 -8.60
C ARG A 319 18.19 -26.30 -9.04
N VAL A 320 17.97 -27.24 -8.13
CA VAL A 320 17.07 -28.39 -8.33
C VAL A 320 16.00 -28.40 -7.23
N PRO A 321 14.70 -28.19 -7.56
CA PRO A 321 14.19 -27.78 -8.87
C PRO A 321 14.61 -26.33 -9.23
N PRO A 322 14.68 -26.00 -10.54
CA PRO A 322 15.07 -24.67 -11.00
C PRO A 322 14.05 -23.62 -10.56
N TRP A 323 14.52 -22.40 -10.32
CA TRP A 323 13.63 -21.27 -10.09
C TRP A 323 13.33 -20.58 -11.41
N ARG A 324 12.05 -20.58 -11.79
CA ARG A 324 11.51 -19.80 -12.90
C ARG A 324 10.20 -19.21 -12.45
N PHE A 325 10.22 -17.93 -12.11
CA PHE A 325 9.02 -17.23 -11.68
C PHE A 325 9.11 -15.76 -12.08
N THR A 326 7.95 -15.12 -12.11
CA THR A 326 7.82 -13.68 -12.25
C THR A 326 7.45 -13.14 -10.89
N ALA A 327 8.18 -12.13 -10.42
CA ALA A 327 7.90 -11.41 -9.19
C ALA A 327 7.85 -9.92 -9.49
N ARG A 328 7.24 -9.16 -8.60
CA ARG A 328 7.05 -7.73 -8.76
C ARG A 328 8.07 -6.96 -7.93
N CYS A 329 8.63 -5.89 -8.47
CA CYS A 329 9.50 -5.00 -7.70
C CYS A 329 8.68 -4.23 -6.67
N VAL A 330 8.74 -4.65 -5.41
CA VAL A 330 7.98 -4.05 -4.31
C VAL A 330 8.79 -3.01 -3.54
N ARG A 331 10.12 -3.14 -3.56
CA ARG A 331 11.04 -2.18 -2.98
C ARG A 331 12.26 -2.03 -3.89
N ARG A 332 12.81 -0.83 -3.98
CA ARG A 332 14.10 -0.57 -4.62
C ARG A 332 14.91 0.42 -3.80
N VAL A 333 16.17 0.09 -3.56
CA VAL A 333 17.16 1.00 -2.99
C VAL A 333 18.21 1.23 -4.06
N ARG A 334 18.39 2.50 -4.43
CA ARG A 334 19.28 2.94 -5.51
C ARG A 334 20.34 3.85 -4.93
N GLU A 335 21.60 3.49 -5.12
CA GLU A 335 22.71 4.37 -4.80
C GLU A 335 23.20 5.00 -6.10
N LEU A 336 22.96 6.31 -6.25
CA LEU A 336 23.33 7.11 -7.41
C LEU A 336 24.67 7.79 -7.12
N GLY A 337 25.76 7.23 -7.65
CA GLY A 337 27.12 7.73 -7.45
C GLY A 337 27.83 8.10 -8.76
N ALA A 338 29.08 8.56 -8.61
CA ALA A 338 29.96 8.84 -9.75
C ALA A 338 30.26 7.58 -10.59
N GLY A 339 30.39 6.41 -9.93
CA GLY A 339 30.67 5.11 -10.57
C GLY A 339 29.48 4.46 -11.27
N GLY A 340 28.28 5.04 -11.21
CA GLY A 340 27.05 4.46 -11.77
C GLY A 340 25.92 4.38 -10.73
N ILE A 341 24.90 3.58 -11.04
CA ILE A 341 23.76 3.34 -10.15
C ILE A 341 23.81 1.88 -9.69
N VAL A 342 23.91 1.66 -8.38
CA VAL A 342 23.80 0.33 -7.74
C VAL A 342 22.37 0.13 -7.26
N ARG A 343 21.81 -1.07 -7.47
CA ARG A 343 20.39 -1.36 -7.21
C ARG A 343 20.25 -2.58 -6.29
N ARG A 344 19.47 -2.43 -5.23
CA ARG A 344 18.95 -3.52 -4.41
C ARG A 344 17.43 -3.58 -4.59
N LEU A 345 16.91 -4.71 -5.02
CA LEU A 345 15.50 -4.89 -5.36
C LEU A 345 14.84 -5.86 -4.39
N GLY A 346 13.82 -5.41 -3.68
CA GLY A 346 12.85 -6.29 -3.03
C GLY A 346 11.86 -6.79 -4.08
N LEU A 347 11.78 -8.10 -4.28
CA LEU A 347 10.91 -8.75 -5.26
C LEU A 347 9.84 -9.58 -4.54
N GLY A 348 8.59 -9.16 -4.61
CA GLY A 348 7.49 -9.86 -3.93
C GLY A 348 6.55 -10.53 -4.93
N ALA A 349 5.85 -11.58 -4.48
CA ALA A 349 4.63 -12.04 -5.15
C ALA A 349 3.43 -11.08 -4.95
N VAL A 350 3.60 -10.07 -4.09
CA VAL A 350 2.65 -9.07 -3.56
C VAL A 350 1.41 -9.63 -2.88
N GLU A 351 1.25 -9.23 -1.62
CA GLU A 351 -0.03 -8.74 -1.12
C GLU A 351 0.17 -7.52 -0.22
N ARG A 352 -0.81 -6.62 -0.24
CA ARG A 352 -0.79 -5.27 0.37
C ARG A 352 -1.00 -5.24 1.88
N THR A 353 -1.21 -6.36 2.54
CA THR A 353 -1.77 -6.39 3.90
C THR A 353 -0.81 -6.81 5.00
N SER A 354 0.46 -7.07 4.70
CA SER A 354 1.41 -7.52 5.74
C SER A 354 2.79 -6.90 5.63
N TRP A 355 2.89 -5.63 5.20
CA TRP A 355 4.05 -4.80 5.54
C TRP A 355 3.63 -3.52 6.28
N SER A 356 3.22 -3.74 7.52
CA SER A 356 3.39 -2.76 8.59
C SER A 356 4.69 -3.05 9.32
N ALA A 357 5.32 -1.98 9.80
CA ALA A 357 6.54 -1.96 10.62
C ALA A 357 7.86 -1.97 9.83
N SER A 358 8.21 -0.84 9.22
CA SER A 358 9.59 -0.30 9.21
C SER A 358 9.70 1.13 8.67
N ALA A 359 8.64 1.68 8.05
CA ALA A 359 8.68 3.01 7.47
C ALA A 359 8.22 4.10 8.45
N ASP A 360 9.02 5.13 8.68
CA ASP A 360 8.69 6.25 9.60
C ASP A 360 7.39 6.95 9.21
N VAL A 361 7.13 7.13 7.90
CA VAL A 361 5.88 7.70 7.39
C VAL A 361 4.70 6.76 7.62
N ALA A 362 4.86 5.45 7.40
CA ALA A 362 3.79 4.49 7.62
C ALA A 362 3.45 4.36 9.11
N ALA A 363 4.45 4.42 9.99
CA ALA A 363 4.24 4.45 11.44
C ALA A 363 3.46 5.71 11.86
N ARG A 364 3.80 6.88 11.32
CA ARG A 364 3.07 8.15 11.57
C ARG A 364 1.62 8.10 11.07
N VAL A 365 1.37 7.44 9.93
CA VAL A 365 0.00 7.20 9.44
C VAL A 365 -0.75 6.23 10.36
N ALA A 366 -0.13 5.09 10.72
CA ALA A 366 -0.75 4.07 11.57
C ALA A 366 -1.12 4.60 12.96
N THR A 367 -0.29 5.46 13.57
CA THR A 367 -0.62 6.11 14.86
C THR A 367 -1.88 6.97 14.76
N VAL A 368 -2.10 7.65 13.62
CA VAL A 368 -3.32 8.45 13.40
C VAL A 368 -4.52 7.54 13.17
N GLU A 369 -4.38 6.47 12.39
CA GLU A 369 -5.45 5.50 12.14
C GLU A 369 -5.91 4.80 13.43
N GLU A 370 -4.98 4.40 14.32
CA GLU A 370 -5.30 3.81 15.62
C GLU A 370 -6.06 4.80 16.53
N THR A 371 -5.63 6.06 16.53
CA THR A 371 -6.28 7.13 17.30
C THR A 371 -7.69 7.42 16.75
N ALA A 372 -7.85 7.44 15.42
CA ALA A 372 -9.13 7.66 14.75
C ALA A 372 -10.09 6.47 14.94
N ALA A 373 -9.60 5.24 14.86
CA ALA A 373 -10.39 4.03 15.13
C ALA A 373 -10.90 4.02 16.59
N ALA A 374 -10.02 4.31 17.56
CA ALA A 374 -10.40 4.44 18.96
C ALA A 374 -11.43 5.57 19.18
N ALA A 375 -11.28 6.70 18.49
CA ALA A 375 -12.25 7.80 18.56
C ALA A 375 -13.60 7.44 17.92
N GLY A 376 -13.60 6.71 16.80
CA GLY A 376 -14.81 6.23 16.13
C GLY A 376 -15.57 5.20 16.96
N GLU A 377 -14.87 4.26 17.60
CA GLU A 377 -15.46 3.32 18.56
C GLU A 377 -16.08 4.04 19.77
N ALA A 378 -15.38 5.04 20.32
CA ALA A 378 -15.88 5.85 21.42
C ALA A 378 -17.12 6.69 21.01
N ALA A 379 -17.12 7.26 19.80
CA ALA A 379 -18.26 8.01 19.27
C ALA A 379 -19.47 7.12 19.00
N ALA A 380 -19.27 5.92 18.44
CA ALA A 380 -20.32 4.93 18.26
C ALA A 380 -20.89 4.45 19.60
N ALA A 381 -20.04 4.24 20.61
CA ALA A 381 -20.47 3.89 21.97
C ALA A 381 -21.25 5.03 22.64
N ALA A 382 -20.83 6.28 22.46
CA ALA A 382 -21.52 7.46 22.98
C ALA A 382 -22.89 7.65 22.31
N ALA A 383 -22.98 7.52 20.99
CA ALA A 383 -24.25 7.57 20.27
C ALA A 383 -25.23 6.47 20.71
N GLY A 384 -24.73 5.24 20.92
CA GLY A 384 -25.54 4.14 21.45
C GLY A 384 -26.02 4.38 22.89
N ALA A 385 -25.20 5.02 23.74
CA ALA A 385 -25.58 5.36 25.10
C ALA A 385 -26.63 6.48 25.17
N VAL A 386 -26.56 7.47 24.27
CA VAL A 386 -27.56 8.55 24.18
C VAL A 386 -28.91 8.00 23.72
N SER A 387 -28.93 7.14 22.69
CA SER A 387 -30.15 6.45 22.25
C SER A 387 -30.77 5.60 23.36
N SER A 388 -29.95 4.90 24.16
CA SER A 388 -30.45 4.10 25.29
C SER A 388 -31.04 4.95 26.43
N LEU A 389 -30.58 6.19 26.60
CA LEU A 389 -31.10 7.13 27.61
C LEU A 389 -32.41 7.79 27.15
N GLU A 390 -32.55 8.06 25.85
CA GLU A 390 -33.77 8.58 25.25
C GLU A 390 -34.90 7.54 25.30
N ASP A 391 -34.61 6.26 24.99
CA ASP A 391 -35.58 5.15 25.10
C ASP A 391 -36.06 4.92 26.55
N LEU A 392 -35.19 5.12 27.54
CA LEU A 392 -35.57 5.03 28.96
C LEU A 392 -36.43 6.21 29.42
N SER A 393 -36.28 7.37 28.78
CA SER A 393 -37.06 8.57 29.11
C SER A 393 -38.48 8.57 28.52
N GLU A 394 -38.73 7.76 27.48
CA GLU A 394 -40.06 7.56 26.89
C GLU A 394 -40.88 6.46 27.61
N MET A 395 -40.27 5.69 28.52
CA MET A 395 -40.95 4.64 29.29
C MET A 395 -41.50 5.08 30.65
N GLU A 396 -41.31 6.34 31.06
CA GLU A 396 -41.96 6.90 32.26
C GLU A 396 -43.10 7.85 31.89
N PHE A 397 -44.30 7.30 31.60
CA PHE A 397 -45.59 7.94 31.85
C PHE A 397 -46.69 6.93 32.20
#